data_AF-A0A924IC51-F1
#
_entry.id   AF-A0A924IC51-F1
#
_cell.length_a   1.000
_cell.length_b   1.000
_cell.length_c   1.000
_cell.angle_alpha   90.00
_cell.angle_beta   90.00
_cell.angle_gamma   90.00
#
_symmetry.space_group_name_H-M   'P 1'
#
loop_
_entity.id
_entity.type
_entity.pdbx_description
1 polymer ?
#
loop_
_entity_poly.entity_id
_entity_poly.type
_entity_poly.pdbx_seq_one_letter_code
_entity_poly.pdbx_strand_id
1 'polypeptide(L)'
;MSDGNKRAFTLIELLIVLSLIAILAALLFPVLSSARLKASETQCLSNMRQISLGVQLYSEDYEETYPLAMEIIAGTPSNVNYWAVKNYQTVLEPYIRTGRGVLNHQGVWFDPADPDKSSPSMWGSFLV
;
A
#
# COMPACT_ATOMS: atom_id res chain seq x y z
N MET A 1 -24.40 -3.17 -58.03
CA MET A 1 -23.79 -2.10 -57.21
C MET A 1 -24.43 -2.14 -55.83
N SER A 2 -23.70 -2.59 -54.81
CA SER A 2 -24.17 -2.45 -53.42
C SER A 2 -23.68 -1.11 -52.88
N ASP A 3 -24.55 -0.11 -52.89
CA ASP A 3 -24.26 1.16 -52.24
C ASP A 3 -24.27 0.93 -50.74
N GLY A 4 -23.05 0.79 -50.19
CA GLY A 4 -22.82 0.68 -48.76
C GLY A 4 -23.34 1.95 -48.08
N ASN A 5 -24.47 1.81 -47.39
CA ASN A 5 -25.13 2.82 -46.58
C ASN A 5 -24.22 3.19 -45.38
N LYS A 6 -23.17 3.98 -45.64
CA LYS A 6 -22.25 4.49 -44.63
C LYS A 6 -22.95 5.64 -43.91
N ARG A 7 -23.52 5.35 -42.73
CA ARG A 7 -24.07 6.37 -41.82
C ARG A 7 -22.98 7.39 -41.49
N ALA A 8 -23.13 8.61 -41.99
CA ALA A 8 -22.28 9.73 -41.60
C ALA A 8 -22.69 10.22 -40.21
N PHE A 9 -21.76 10.19 -39.26
CA PHE A 9 -21.98 10.71 -37.91
C PHE A 9 -22.12 12.23 -37.97
N THR A 10 -23.13 12.79 -37.32
CA THR A 10 -23.28 14.24 -37.26
C THR A 10 -22.36 14.81 -36.18
N LEU A 11 -21.78 15.99 -36.44
CA LEU A 11 -20.86 16.68 -35.52
C LEU A 11 -21.52 16.94 -34.15
N ILE A 12 -22.82 17.21 -34.15
CA ILE A 12 -23.62 17.44 -32.95
C ILE A 12 -23.81 16.17 -32.11
N GLU A 13 -23.96 15.02 -32.74
CA GLU A 13 -24.13 13.73 -32.06
C GLU A 13 -22.85 13.33 -31.32
N LEU A 14 -21.68 13.59 -31.90
CA LEU A 14 -20.40 13.44 -31.22
C LEU A 14 -20.23 14.45 -30.06
N LEU A 15 -20.64 15.70 -30.27
CA LEU A 15 -20.53 16.78 -29.28
C LEU A 15 -21.39 16.51 -28.02
N ILE A 16 -22.63 16.05 -28.22
CA ILE A 16 -23.55 15.75 -27.11
C ILE A 16 -23.02 14.56 -26.29
N VAL A 17 -22.44 13.56 -26.94
CA VAL A 17 -21.89 12.39 -26.24
C VAL A 17 -20.69 12.78 -25.37
N LEU A 18 -19.74 13.55 -25.90
CA LEU A 18 -18.59 13.98 -25.12
C LEU A 18 -18.97 14.92 -23.97
N SER A 19 -19.95 15.81 -24.19
CA SER A 19 -20.44 16.71 -23.14
C SER A 19 -21.13 15.95 -22.00
N LEU A 20 -21.93 14.92 -22.31
CA LEU A 20 -22.53 14.09 -21.28
C LEU A 20 -21.49 13.25 -20.51
N ILE A 21 -20.51 12.65 -21.22
CA ILE A 21 -19.40 11.91 -20.58
C ILE A 21 -18.60 12.85 -19.67
N ALA A 22 -18.34 14.09 -20.09
CA ALA A 22 -17.60 15.07 -19.28
C ALA A 22 -18.33 15.39 -17.97
N ILE A 23 -19.66 15.57 -18.00
CA ILE A 23 -20.47 15.82 -16.80
C ILE A 23 -20.42 14.61 -15.86
N LEU A 24 -20.60 13.39 -16.39
CA LEU A 24 -20.53 12.17 -15.59
C LEU A 24 -19.14 11.95 -14.97
N ALA A 25 -18.08 12.17 -15.75
CA ALA A 25 -16.70 12.05 -15.29
C ALA A 25 -16.35 13.09 -14.22
N ALA A 26 -16.84 14.33 -14.35
CA ALA A 26 -16.62 15.39 -13.37
C ALA A 26 -17.19 15.04 -11.98
N LEU A 27 -18.30 14.30 -11.92
CA LEU A 27 -18.87 13.81 -10.66
C LEU A 27 -18.15 12.57 -10.14
N LEU A 28 -17.63 11.71 -11.02
CA LEU A 28 -16.94 10.47 -10.62
C LEU A 28 -15.52 10.71 -10.09
N PHE A 29 -14.77 11.62 -10.71
CA PHE A 29 -13.37 11.89 -10.36
C PHE A 29 -13.13 12.22 -8.88
N PRO A 30 -13.89 13.13 -8.23
CA PRO A 30 -13.69 13.43 -6.82
C PRO A 30 -14.00 12.20 -5.94
N VAL A 31 -15.03 11.43 -6.26
CA VAL A 31 -15.42 10.24 -5.48
C VAL A 31 -14.37 9.13 -5.59
N LEU A 32 -13.80 8.93 -6.78
CA LEU A 32 -12.75 7.93 -7.00
C LEU A 32 -11.48 8.23 -6.19
N SER A 33 -11.12 9.51 -6.07
CA SER A 33 -9.96 9.92 -5.24
C SER A 33 -10.14 9.53 -3.77
N SER A 34 -11.33 9.77 -3.20
CA SER A 34 -11.63 9.42 -1.81
C SER A 34 -11.77 7.90 -1.63
N ALA A 35 -12.36 7.20 -2.59
CA ALA A 35 -12.47 5.74 -2.56
C ALA A 35 -11.08 5.06 -2.54
N ARG A 36 -10.13 5.58 -3.31
CA ARG A 36 -8.75 5.08 -3.31
C ARG A 36 -8.07 5.25 -1.96
N LEU A 37 -8.24 6.40 -1.30
CA LEU A 37 -7.68 6.62 0.05
C LEU A 37 -8.26 5.64 1.07
N LYS A 38 -9.58 5.43 1.06
CA LYS A 38 -10.24 4.45 1.95
C LYS A 38 -9.80 3.01 1.67
N ALA A 39 -9.53 2.67 0.41
CA ALA A 39 -9.00 1.36 0.04
C ALA A 39 -7.59 1.15 0.60
N SER A 40 -6.71 2.16 0.46
CA SER A 40 -5.37 2.13 1.08
C SER A 40 -5.45 2.01 2.61
N GLU A 41 -6.31 2.77 3.27
CA GLU A 41 -6.53 2.69 4.72
C GLU A 41 -6.98 1.29 5.16
N THR A 42 -7.95 0.71 4.45
CA THR A 42 -8.45 -0.65 4.73
C THR A 42 -7.34 -1.69 4.59
N GLN A 43 -6.46 -1.52 3.60
CA GLN A 43 -5.32 -2.39 3.39
C GLN A 43 -4.26 -2.23 4.50
N CYS A 44 -3.97 -1.00 4.92
CA CYS A 44 -3.08 -0.73 6.06
C CYS A 44 -3.61 -1.37 7.36
N LEU A 45 -4.91 -1.23 7.64
CA LEU A 45 -5.56 -1.90 8.78
C LEU A 45 -5.43 -3.43 8.71
N SER A 46 -5.58 -4.02 7.53
CA SER A 46 -5.39 -5.46 7.33
C SER A 46 -3.94 -5.89 7.58
N ASN A 47 -2.97 -5.10 7.12
CA ASN A 47 -1.54 -5.33 7.35
C ASN A 47 -1.19 -5.27 8.85
N MET A 48 -1.68 -4.25 9.57
CA MET A 48 -1.47 -4.14 11.01
C MET A 48 -2.05 -5.32 11.78
N ARG A 49 -3.23 -5.83 11.39
CA ARG A 49 -3.81 -7.04 11.98
C ARG A 49 -2.93 -8.28 11.74
N GLN A 50 -2.33 -8.41 10.56
CA GLN A 50 -1.40 -9.51 10.28
C GLN A 50 -0.17 -9.45 11.18
N ILE A 51 0.36 -8.25 11.43
CA ILE A 51 1.49 -8.06 12.36
C ILE A 51 1.08 -8.36 13.80
N SER A 52 -0.06 -7.85 14.27
CA SER A 52 -0.49 -8.09 15.65
C SER A 52 -0.65 -9.58 15.92
N LEU A 53 -1.16 -10.34 14.95
CA LEU A 53 -1.23 -11.80 15.04
C LEU A 53 0.17 -12.42 15.06
N GLY A 54 1.08 -11.98 14.19
CA GLY A 54 2.47 -12.44 14.21
C GLY A 54 3.17 -12.19 15.56
N VAL A 55 2.93 -11.03 16.17
CA VAL A 55 3.48 -10.69 17.50
C VAL A 55 2.91 -11.59 18.59
N GLN A 56 1.61 -11.90 18.56
CA GLN A 56 0.99 -12.83 19.50
C GLN A 56 1.59 -14.22 19.38
N LEU A 57 1.70 -14.73 18.15
CA LEU A 57 2.33 -16.03 17.88
C LEU A 57 3.79 -16.08 18.35
N TYR A 58 4.54 -14.99 18.16
CA TYR A 58 5.90 -14.89 18.69
C TYR A 58 5.93 -14.92 20.22
N SER A 59 5.02 -14.21 20.88
CA SER A 59 4.92 -14.20 22.36
C SER A 59 4.66 -15.60 22.91
N GLU A 60 3.78 -16.36 22.25
CA GLU A 60 3.45 -17.74 22.61
C GLU A 60 4.68 -18.67 22.49
N ASP A 61 5.53 -18.46 21.48
CA ASP A 61 6.72 -19.29 21.23
C ASP A 61 7.93 -18.92 22.12
N TYR A 62 7.99 -17.69 22.64
CA TYR A 62 9.13 -17.14 23.39
C TYR A 62 8.82 -16.78 24.85
N GLU A 63 8.04 -17.62 25.54
CA GLU A 63 7.74 -17.49 26.98
C GLU A 63 7.17 -16.10 27.37
N GLU A 64 6.21 -15.58 26.58
CA GLU A 64 5.59 -14.26 26.78
C GLU A 64 6.57 -13.08 26.60
N THR A 65 7.68 -13.30 25.91
CA THR A 65 8.63 -12.25 25.56
C THR A 65 8.20 -11.57 24.26
N TYR A 66 7.98 -10.26 24.30
CA TYR A 66 7.68 -9.48 23.10
C TYR A 66 8.93 -9.24 22.25
N PRO A 67 8.81 -9.16 20.92
CA PRO A 67 9.94 -8.90 20.05
C PRO A 67 10.48 -7.50 20.33
N LEU A 68 11.80 -7.38 20.44
CA LEU A 68 12.44 -6.09 20.66
C LEU A 68 12.17 -5.17 19.46
N ALA A 69 11.62 -3.99 19.75
CA ALA A 69 11.41 -2.95 18.74
C ALA A 69 12.73 -2.49 18.09
N MET A 70 13.84 -2.66 18.80
CA MET A 70 15.18 -2.35 18.36
C MET A 70 16.19 -3.34 18.93
N GLU A 71 16.96 -4.01 18.07
CA GLU A 71 18.19 -4.69 18.48
C GLU A 71 19.38 -3.93 17.88
N ILE A 72 20.20 -3.31 18.74
CA ILE A 72 21.48 -2.73 18.29
C ILE A 72 22.43 -3.89 18.07
N ILE A 73 22.58 -4.32 16.82
CA ILE A 73 23.62 -5.29 16.46
C ILE A 73 24.98 -4.63 16.75
N ALA A 74 25.76 -5.18 17.67
CA ALA A 74 27.10 -4.69 17.94
C ALA A 74 27.92 -4.69 16.63
N GLY A 75 28.26 -3.50 16.13
CA GLY A 75 28.99 -3.33 14.87
C GLY A 75 28.18 -2.74 13.71
N THR A 76 26.88 -2.47 13.85
CA THR A 76 26.17 -1.66 12.85
C THR A 76 26.70 -0.23 12.86
N PRO A 77 27.22 0.29 11.73
CA PRO A 77 27.72 1.66 11.66
C PRO A 77 26.57 2.64 11.87
N SER A 78 26.82 3.76 12.55
CA SER A 78 25.78 4.75 12.94
C SER A 78 25.01 5.39 11.76
N ASN A 79 25.35 5.03 10.52
CA ASN A 79 24.74 5.48 9.28
C ASN A 79 23.78 4.45 8.65
N VAL A 80 23.65 3.22 9.19
CA VAL A 80 22.47 2.41 8.86
C VAL A 80 21.28 3.08 9.50
N ASN A 81 20.24 3.34 8.73
CA ASN A 81 19.05 3.85 9.35
C ASN A 81 18.47 2.75 10.26
N TYR A 82 18.02 3.17 11.43
CA TYR A 82 17.59 2.29 12.49
C TYR A 82 16.25 1.60 12.19
N TRP A 83 15.54 2.02 11.14
CA TRP A 83 14.33 1.36 10.64
C TRP A 83 14.62 0.20 9.67
N ALA A 84 15.87 0.04 9.21
CA ALA A 84 16.32 -1.03 8.30
C ALA A 84 17.23 -2.09 8.96
N VAL A 85 17.60 -1.91 10.23
CA VAL A 85 18.34 -2.93 11.02
C VAL A 85 17.36 -4.05 11.42
N LYS A 86 17.83 -5.29 11.57
CA LYS A 86 17.03 -6.48 11.94
C LYS A 86 16.29 -6.29 13.27
N ASN A 87 15.19 -5.57 13.23
CA ASN A 87 14.28 -5.34 14.34
C ASN A 87 13.10 -6.30 14.19
N TYR A 88 12.20 -6.33 15.17
CA TYR A 88 10.99 -7.18 15.28
C TYR A 88 10.42 -7.72 13.95
N GLN A 89 10.40 -6.93 12.87
CA GLN A 89 10.08 -7.34 11.50
C GLN A 89 10.76 -8.63 11.03
N THR A 90 12.10 -8.77 11.16
CA THR A 90 12.85 -9.97 10.73
C THR A 90 12.50 -11.20 11.56
N VAL A 91 12.28 -10.98 12.86
CA VAL A 91 11.92 -12.04 13.82
C VAL A 91 10.48 -12.51 13.60
N LEU A 92 9.62 -11.60 13.14
CA LEU A 92 8.23 -11.87 12.82
C LEU A 92 8.00 -12.46 11.43
N GLU A 93 8.96 -12.33 10.49
CA GLU A 93 8.86 -12.91 9.14
C GLU A 93 8.36 -14.36 9.07
N PRO A 94 8.81 -15.31 9.92
CA PRO A 94 8.26 -16.67 9.91
C PRO A 94 6.79 -16.75 10.32
N TYR A 95 6.31 -15.82 11.15
CA TYR A 95 4.93 -15.79 11.67
C TYR A 95 3.98 -15.03 10.74
N ILE A 96 4.48 -14.02 10.03
CA ILE A 96 3.72 -13.29 9.01
C ILE A 96 3.93 -13.95 7.64
N ARG A 97 2.92 -14.67 7.15
CA ARG A 97 2.96 -15.49 5.90
C ARG A 97 3.02 -14.66 4.61
N THR A 98 3.84 -13.62 4.56
CA THR A 98 3.81 -12.64 3.48
C THR A 98 4.72 -13.03 2.31
N GLY A 99 5.71 -13.91 2.50
CA GLY A 99 6.63 -14.35 1.44
C GLY A 99 7.42 -13.22 0.75
N ARG A 100 7.24 -11.98 1.22
CA ARG A 100 7.77 -10.73 0.71
C ARG A 100 8.46 -10.09 1.90
N GLY A 101 9.76 -10.36 2.04
CA GLY A 101 10.54 -9.91 3.19
C GLY A 101 10.64 -8.38 3.32
N VAL A 102 11.27 -7.91 4.40
CA VAL A 102 11.36 -6.48 4.80
C VAL A 102 11.83 -5.52 3.68
N LEU A 103 12.63 -5.99 2.73
CA LEU A 103 13.16 -5.17 1.62
C LEU A 103 12.20 -5.03 0.43
N ASN A 104 11.06 -5.72 0.43
CA ASN A 104 10.08 -5.61 -0.65
C ASN A 104 9.11 -4.48 -0.35
N HIS A 105 9.07 -3.49 -1.24
CA HIS A 105 8.16 -2.33 -1.24
C HIS A 105 6.67 -2.71 -1.49
N GLN A 106 6.28 -3.97 -1.26
CA GLN A 106 4.97 -4.55 -1.57
C GLN A 106 4.52 -5.60 -0.54
N GLY A 107 5.01 -5.50 0.70
CA GLY A 107 4.71 -6.41 1.80
C GLY A 107 3.73 -5.86 2.83
N VAL A 108 3.47 -6.65 3.87
CA VAL A 108 2.69 -6.24 5.05
C VAL A 108 3.34 -5.02 5.69
N TRP A 109 4.68 -4.95 5.72
CA TRP A 109 5.47 -3.86 6.30
C TRP A 109 5.34 -2.49 5.63
N PHE A 110 4.69 -2.40 4.48
CA PHE A 110 4.57 -1.18 3.68
C PHE A 110 3.19 -0.53 3.85
N ASP A 111 3.15 0.81 3.96
CA ASP A 111 1.90 1.57 3.97
C ASP A 111 1.47 1.95 2.54
N PRO A 112 0.37 1.39 2.01
CA PRO A 112 -0.16 1.75 0.69
C PRO A 112 -0.73 3.18 0.62
N ALA A 113 -0.86 3.88 1.75
CA ALA A 113 -1.29 5.28 1.82
C ALA A 113 -0.11 6.28 1.79
N ASP A 114 1.14 5.83 1.95
CA ASP A 114 2.29 6.74 1.99
C ASP A 114 2.52 7.41 0.61
N PRO A 115 2.56 8.75 0.54
CA PRO A 115 3.01 9.45 -0.67
C PRO A 115 4.45 9.10 -1.07
N ASP A 116 5.33 8.78 -0.12
CA ASP A 116 6.68 8.30 -0.40
C ASP A 116 6.73 6.76 -0.44
N LYS A 117 6.98 6.21 -1.63
CA LYS A 117 7.13 4.75 -1.81
C LYS A 117 8.54 4.23 -1.58
N SER A 118 9.50 5.13 -1.33
CA SER A 118 10.89 4.75 -1.09
C SER A 118 11.11 4.22 0.33
N SER A 119 10.25 4.61 1.26
CA SER A 119 10.26 4.15 2.65
C SER A 119 9.66 2.73 2.75
N PRO A 120 10.43 1.73 3.24
CA PRO A 120 9.94 0.36 3.39
C PRO A 120 9.06 0.16 4.65
N SER A 121 8.81 1.23 5.42
CA SER A 121 8.17 1.18 6.73
C SER A 121 6.70 1.62 6.71
N MET A 122 5.88 0.95 7.51
CA MET A 122 4.44 1.21 7.61
C MET A 122 4.04 2.50 8.32
N TRP A 123 5.00 3.16 8.98
CA TRP A 123 4.80 4.41 9.71
C TRP A 123 5.14 5.64 8.85
N GLY A 124 5.44 5.40 7.57
CA GLY A 124 5.88 6.38 6.59
C GLY A 124 7.23 7.03 6.89
N SER A 125 7.68 7.90 5.98
CA SER A 125 8.83 8.78 6.21
C SER A 125 8.47 9.86 7.24
N PHE A 126 8.51 9.54 8.54
CA PHE A 126 8.16 10.47 9.64
C PHE A 126 9.12 11.66 9.81
N LEU A 127 10.08 11.87 8.90
CA LEU A 127 11.06 12.96 8.99
C LEU A 127 11.36 13.58 7.62
N VAL A 128 10.50 14.51 7.20
CA VAL A 128 10.92 15.82 6.66
C VAL A 128 10.13 16.89 7.39
#